data_AF-A0AAU5SLG0-F1
#
_entry.id   AF-A0AAU5SLG0-F1
#
_cell.length_a   1.000
_cell.length_b   1.000
_cell.length_c   1.000
_cell.angle_alpha   90.00
_cell.angle_beta   90.00
_cell.angle_gamma   90.00
#
_symmetry.space_group_name_H-M   'P 1'
#
loop_
_entity.id
_entity.type
_entity.pdbx_description
1 polymer ?
#
loop_
_entity_poly.entity_id
_entity_poly.type
_entity_poly.pdbx_seq_one_letter_code
_entity_poly.pdbx_strand_id
1 'polypeptide(L)'
;MSESSAGRTVSGEDEVVDLCRDLIRIDTSNYGDHSGPGERKAAEWVAEKLAEVGLEPQIIESHKGRASTVARIEGEDPSRPALLIHGHTDVVPANAADWTYDPFAGEIADGCLWGRGAVDMKDMDAMTLAVVRDRMRSGRKPPRDIVLAFLADEEAGGVYGARHLVDKHPGLFEGVTEAIGEVGGFSFTVNENLRLYLVETAQKGMHWMRLTVDGTAGHGSMTNNDNAITELCEAVGRLGRHQWPVRVTKTVRSFLDELSDALGTPLDPDNMDATLAKLGGIAKMVGATLRNSAAPTMLGAGYKVNVIPGQATAHVDGRFLPGYEDEFFADLDRILGPRVKREDVHADKALETDFDGKLVDAMQGALKAEDPIARAVPYMLSGGTDAKSFDDLGIRCFGFAPLQLPPELDFAGMFHGVDERVPLDGLRFGVRVLDRFIDNA
;
A
#
# COMPACT_ATOMS: atom_id res chain seq x y z
N MET A 1 -7.59 39.24 -41.15
CA MET A 1 -7.36 39.04 -39.70
C MET A 1 -7.39 37.54 -39.49
N SER A 2 -6.22 36.92 -39.39
CA SER A 2 -6.11 35.50 -39.07
C SER A 2 -6.02 35.38 -37.55
N GLU A 3 -7.10 34.93 -36.93
CA GLU A 3 -7.04 34.46 -35.55
C GLU A 3 -6.11 33.24 -35.52
N SER A 4 -4.94 33.45 -34.92
CA SER A 4 -4.02 32.39 -34.56
C SER A 4 -4.73 31.48 -33.56
N SER A 5 -5.01 30.23 -33.95
CA SER A 5 -5.32 29.16 -33.01
C SER A 5 -4.08 28.92 -32.15
N ALA A 6 -3.96 29.65 -31.04
CA ALA A 6 -3.04 29.27 -29.98
C ALA A 6 -3.47 27.87 -29.53
N GLY A 7 -2.65 26.87 -29.85
CA GLY A 7 -2.93 25.48 -29.48
C GLY A 7 -3.14 25.41 -27.97
N ARG A 8 -4.28 24.87 -27.55
CA ARG A 8 -4.56 24.63 -26.13
C ARG A 8 -3.45 23.72 -25.59
N THR A 9 -2.66 24.21 -24.63
CA THR A 9 -1.71 23.39 -23.89
C THR A 9 -2.50 22.29 -23.16
N VAL A 10 -2.09 21.03 -23.35
CA VAL A 10 -2.75 19.88 -22.73
C VAL A 10 -2.49 19.92 -21.22
N SER A 11 -3.56 19.94 -20.41
CA SER A 11 -3.46 19.95 -18.95
C SER A 11 -3.23 18.54 -18.38
N GLY A 12 -2.86 18.44 -17.10
CA GLY A 12 -2.76 17.13 -16.43
C GLY A 12 -4.09 16.36 -16.44
N GLU A 13 -5.21 17.05 -16.23
CA GLU A 13 -6.55 16.44 -16.24
C GLU A 13 -6.94 15.88 -17.61
N ASP A 14 -6.41 16.48 -18.69
CA ASP A 14 -6.66 16.03 -20.06
C ASP A 14 -5.91 14.71 -20.38
N GLU A 15 -4.77 14.41 -19.73
CA GLU A 15 -3.92 13.23 -20.03
C GLU A 15 -4.07 12.07 -19.03
N VAL A 16 -4.49 12.32 -17.79
CA VAL A 16 -4.37 11.34 -16.69
C VAL A 16 -5.05 10.00 -16.98
N VAL A 17 -6.23 10.02 -17.61
CA VAL A 17 -6.97 8.79 -17.95
C VAL A 17 -6.19 7.96 -18.96
N ASP A 18 -5.60 8.59 -19.98
CA ASP A 18 -4.84 7.90 -21.00
C ASP A 18 -3.51 7.37 -20.45
N LEU A 19 -2.84 8.15 -19.59
CA LEU A 19 -1.61 7.71 -18.89
C LEU A 19 -1.89 6.48 -18.01
N CYS A 20 -2.96 6.52 -17.21
CA CYS A 20 -3.34 5.39 -16.35
C CYS A 20 -3.71 4.17 -17.18
N ARG A 21 -4.49 4.35 -18.24
CA ARG A 21 -4.91 3.29 -19.15
C ARG A 21 -3.72 2.61 -19.81
N ASP A 22 -2.76 3.39 -20.31
CA ASP A 22 -1.58 2.86 -20.97
C ASP A 22 -0.64 2.15 -20.00
N LEU A 23 -0.51 2.64 -18.76
CA LEU A 23 0.26 1.98 -17.72
C LEU A 23 -0.39 0.65 -17.27
N ILE A 24 -1.73 0.60 -17.14
CA ILE A 24 -2.49 -0.64 -16.88
C ILE A 24 -2.26 -1.67 -17.98
N ARG A 25 -2.20 -1.26 -19.25
CA ARG A 25 -1.95 -2.17 -20.39
C ARG A 25 -0.55 -2.80 -20.42
N ILE A 26 0.36 -2.30 -19.59
CA ILE A 26 1.65 -2.93 -19.37
C ILE A 26 1.47 -3.94 -18.24
N ASP A 27 1.30 -5.21 -18.60
CA ASP A 27 1.29 -6.30 -17.61
C ASP A 27 2.63 -6.34 -16.86
N THR A 28 2.56 -6.09 -15.56
CA THR A 28 3.66 -6.08 -14.60
C THR A 28 3.38 -7.05 -13.45
N SER A 29 2.58 -8.10 -13.70
CA SER A 29 2.17 -9.07 -12.68
C SER A 29 3.35 -9.65 -11.91
N ASN A 30 3.32 -9.54 -10.58
CA ASN A 30 4.38 -10.02 -9.71
C ASN A 30 3.93 -11.23 -8.88
N TYR A 31 4.45 -12.41 -9.21
CA TYR A 31 4.18 -13.65 -8.49
C TYR A 31 5.10 -13.88 -7.28
N GLY A 32 6.09 -13.00 -7.06
CA GLY A 32 7.10 -13.14 -6.01
C GLY A 32 8.21 -14.17 -6.27
N ASP A 33 8.23 -14.81 -7.45
CA ASP A 33 9.22 -15.85 -7.82
C ASP A 33 9.96 -15.56 -9.14
N HIS A 34 9.83 -14.33 -9.65
CA HIS A 34 10.38 -13.87 -10.94
C HIS A 34 9.84 -14.60 -12.19
N SER A 35 8.72 -15.32 -12.09
CA SER A 35 8.07 -15.94 -13.25
C SER A 35 7.25 -14.97 -14.09
N GLY A 36 6.90 -13.81 -13.53
CA GLY A 36 6.14 -12.75 -14.20
C GLY A 36 6.94 -11.94 -15.23
N PRO A 37 6.28 -11.03 -15.96
CA PRO A 37 6.92 -10.21 -17.01
C PRO A 37 7.95 -9.20 -16.49
N GLY A 38 7.82 -8.74 -15.24
CA GLY A 38 8.63 -7.68 -14.65
C GLY A 38 8.23 -6.26 -15.08
N GLU A 39 8.75 -5.27 -14.37
CA GLU A 39 8.36 -3.86 -14.43
C GLU A 39 9.19 -3.05 -15.44
N ARG A 40 10.25 -3.64 -16.02
CA ARG A 40 11.16 -2.95 -16.94
C ARG A 40 10.45 -2.16 -18.04
N LYS A 41 9.40 -2.74 -18.65
CA LYS A 41 8.62 -2.05 -19.69
C LYS A 41 7.85 -0.85 -19.14
N ALA A 42 7.30 -0.95 -17.93
CA ALA A 42 6.63 0.16 -17.26
C ALA A 42 7.64 1.24 -16.89
N ALA A 43 8.78 0.87 -16.30
CA ALA A 43 9.86 1.80 -15.97
C ALA A 43 10.37 2.58 -17.21
N GLU A 44 10.60 1.90 -18.34
CA GLU A 44 10.99 2.56 -19.59
C GLU A 44 9.90 3.51 -20.11
N TRP A 45 8.63 3.12 -20.02
CA TRP A 45 7.52 3.96 -20.43
C TRP A 45 7.39 5.21 -19.53
N VAL A 46 7.50 5.05 -18.21
CA VAL A 46 7.51 6.16 -17.25
C VAL A 46 8.67 7.11 -17.54
N ALA A 47 9.88 6.56 -17.75
CA ALA A 47 11.06 7.35 -18.08
C ALA A 47 10.88 8.12 -19.41
N GLU A 48 10.29 7.50 -20.43
CA GLU A 48 9.95 8.18 -21.68
C GLU A 48 9.01 9.37 -21.44
N LYS A 49 7.94 9.18 -20.64
CA LYS A 49 6.99 10.25 -20.32
C LYS A 49 7.59 11.39 -19.52
N LEU A 50 8.57 11.13 -18.66
CA LEU A 50 9.31 12.19 -17.96
C LEU A 50 10.31 12.90 -18.89
N ALA A 51 10.99 12.15 -19.78
CA ALA A 51 11.95 12.71 -20.74
C ALA A 51 11.28 13.61 -21.80
N GLU A 52 10.06 13.29 -22.24
CA GLU A 52 9.25 14.11 -23.15
C GLU A 52 9.07 15.56 -22.66
N VAL A 53 9.13 15.78 -21.33
CA VAL A 53 8.96 17.10 -20.71
C VAL A 53 10.27 17.67 -20.14
N GLY A 54 11.41 17.12 -20.56
CA GLY A 54 12.75 17.66 -20.28
C GLY A 54 13.37 17.23 -18.96
N LEU A 55 12.86 16.17 -18.31
CA LEU A 55 13.51 15.55 -17.16
C LEU A 55 14.53 14.49 -17.59
N GLU A 56 15.48 14.16 -16.71
CA GLU A 56 16.50 13.14 -16.94
C GLU A 56 16.31 11.96 -15.97
N PRO A 57 15.33 11.07 -16.23
CA PRO A 57 15.06 9.92 -15.36
C PRO A 57 16.18 8.87 -15.44
N GLN A 58 16.47 8.25 -14.30
CA GLN A 58 17.37 7.12 -14.17
C GLN A 58 16.55 5.83 -14.01
N ILE A 59 16.88 4.81 -14.80
CA ILE A 59 16.31 3.47 -14.65
C ILE A 59 17.33 2.59 -13.93
N ILE A 60 16.95 2.03 -12.79
CA ILE A 60 17.80 1.16 -11.96
C ILE A 60 17.19 -0.24 -11.98
N GLU A 61 17.93 -1.21 -12.52
CA GLU A 61 17.50 -2.60 -12.63
C GLU A 61 18.29 -3.47 -11.65
N SER A 62 17.60 -4.01 -10.64
CA SER A 62 18.20 -4.77 -9.53
C SER A 62 18.25 -6.28 -9.82
N HIS A 63 17.34 -6.76 -10.65
CA HIS A 63 17.27 -8.10 -11.21
C HIS A 63 16.70 -8.00 -12.63
N LYS A 64 16.97 -8.99 -13.49
CA LYS A 64 16.42 -9.00 -14.86
C LYS A 64 14.90 -8.79 -14.83
N GLY A 65 14.44 -7.72 -15.47
CA GLY A 65 13.03 -7.33 -15.53
C GLY A 65 12.54 -6.47 -14.35
N ARG A 66 13.24 -6.45 -13.22
CA ARG A 66 12.89 -5.67 -12.02
C ARG A 66 13.58 -4.31 -12.06
N ALA A 67 12.87 -3.29 -12.52
CA ALA A 67 13.46 -1.96 -12.70
C ALA A 67 12.58 -0.85 -12.14
N SER A 68 13.22 0.06 -11.41
CA SER A 68 12.60 1.29 -10.89
C SER A 68 13.05 2.49 -11.70
N THR A 69 12.21 3.52 -11.79
CA THR A 69 12.53 4.81 -12.41
C THR A 69 12.58 5.91 -11.36
N VAL A 70 13.68 6.67 -11.32
CA VAL A 70 13.86 7.78 -10.39
C VAL A 70 14.20 9.05 -11.15
N ALA A 71 13.56 10.17 -10.80
CA ALA A 71 13.87 11.48 -11.37
C ALA A 71 13.87 12.54 -10.27
N ARG A 72 14.60 13.63 -10.47
CA ARG A 72 14.58 14.80 -9.57
C ARG A 72 14.16 16.04 -10.34
N ILE A 73 13.26 16.81 -9.73
CA ILE A 73 12.82 18.12 -10.19
C ILE A 73 13.43 19.15 -9.25
N GLU A 74 14.21 20.08 -9.80
CA GLU A 74 14.77 21.19 -9.05
C GLU A 74 13.64 22.16 -8.64
N GLY A 75 13.60 22.49 -7.34
CA GLY A 75 12.66 23.46 -6.79
C GLY A 75 13.06 24.92 -7.04
N GLU A 76 12.17 25.84 -6.66
CA GLU A 76 12.46 27.28 -6.65
C GLU A 76 13.44 27.66 -5.54
N ASP A 77 13.39 26.96 -4.40
CA ASP A 77 14.30 27.13 -3.27
C ASP A 77 15.00 25.81 -2.91
N PRO A 78 16.24 25.59 -3.41
CA PRO A 78 17.00 24.36 -3.15
C PRO A 78 17.54 24.27 -1.70
N SER A 79 17.34 25.30 -0.86
CA SER A 79 17.67 25.22 0.57
C SER A 79 16.60 24.50 1.39
N ARG A 80 15.40 24.33 0.82
CA ARG A 80 14.32 23.58 1.45
C ARG A 80 14.57 22.08 1.32
N PRO A 81 14.26 21.27 2.35
CA PRO A 81 14.31 19.82 2.23
C PRO A 81 13.44 19.31 1.08
N ALA A 82 13.91 18.27 0.40
CA ALA A 82 13.20 17.69 -0.73
C ALA A 82 11.98 16.86 -0.27
N LEU A 83 10.98 16.76 -1.15
CA LEU A 83 9.86 15.83 -1.02
C LEU A 83 10.09 14.61 -1.90
N LEU A 84 9.83 13.42 -1.39
CA LEU A 84 9.67 12.23 -2.22
C LEU A 84 8.18 12.04 -2.57
N ILE A 85 7.88 11.83 -3.83
CA ILE A 85 6.59 11.31 -4.30
C ILE A 85 6.90 9.96 -4.93
N HIS A 86 6.35 8.88 -4.37
CA HIS A 86 6.64 7.54 -4.86
C HIS A 86 5.39 6.70 -5.08
N GLY A 87 5.54 5.69 -5.93
CA GLY A 87 4.57 4.63 -6.16
C GLY A 87 5.26 3.41 -6.74
N HIS A 88 4.56 2.29 -6.84
CA HIS A 88 5.06 1.06 -7.45
C HIS A 88 4.28 0.73 -8.73
N THR A 89 4.98 0.12 -9.68
CA THR A 89 4.45 -0.17 -11.02
C THR A 89 4.10 -1.64 -11.22
N ASP A 90 4.51 -2.52 -10.30
CA ASP A 90 4.04 -3.90 -10.29
C ASP A 90 2.61 -4.00 -9.78
N VAL A 91 2.03 -5.18 -9.98
CA VAL A 91 0.65 -5.48 -9.58
C VAL A 91 0.56 -6.94 -9.18
N VAL A 92 -0.34 -7.31 -8.28
CA VAL A 92 -0.63 -8.73 -8.05
C VAL A 92 -1.16 -9.44 -9.32
N PRO A 93 -0.96 -10.76 -9.45
CA PRO A 93 -1.50 -11.54 -10.57
C PRO A 93 -3.01 -11.43 -10.71
N ALA A 94 -3.49 -11.50 -11.95
CA ALA A 94 -4.91 -11.50 -12.28
C ALA A 94 -5.25 -12.66 -13.24
N ASN A 95 -6.33 -13.39 -12.93
CA ASN A 95 -6.86 -14.42 -13.82
C ASN A 95 -7.97 -13.83 -14.69
N ALA A 96 -7.69 -13.60 -15.97
CA ALA A 96 -8.63 -12.93 -16.89
C ALA A 96 -10.02 -13.60 -16.97
N ALA A 97 -10.13 -14.91 -16.72
CA ALA A 97 -11.42 -15.60 -16.73
C ALA A 97 -12.38 -15.19 -15.60
N ASP A 98 -11.85 -14.62 -14.52
CA ASP A 98 -12.65 -14.17 -13.38
C ASP A 98 -13.15 -12.72 -13.56
N TRP A 99 -12.63 -11.99 -14.55
CA TRP A 99 -12.88 -10.56 -14.72
C TRP A 99 -13.96 -10.27 -15.77
N THR A 100 -14.71 -9.20 -15.52
CA THR A 100 -15.71 -8.66 -16.46
C THR A 100 -15.05 -8.12 -17.74
N TYR A 101 -13.91 -7.44 -17.58
CA TYR A 101 -13.06 -6.98 -18.68
C TYR A 101 -11.65 -7.54 -18.48
N ASP A 102 -10.91 -7.77 -19.57
CA ASP A 102 -9.54 -8.24 -19.46
C ASP A 102 -8.72 -7.30 -18.54
N PRO A 103 -8.03 -7.84 -17.52
CA PRO A 103 -7.39 -7.04 -16.46
C PRO A 103 -6.33 -6.06 -17.00
N PHE A 104 -5.80 -6.29 -18.20
CA PHE A 104 -4.79 -5.45 -18.83
C PHE A 104 -5.29 -4.78 -20.12
N ALA A 105 -6.60 -4.75 -20.38
CA ALA A 105 -7.16 -4.01 -21.51
C ALA A 105 -7.24 -2.49 -21.26
N GLY A 106 -7.36 -2.07 -20.00
CA GLY A 106 -7.65 -0.68 -19.63
C GLY A 106 -9.00 -0.24 -20.19
N GLU A 107 -10.07 -0.99 -19.90
CA GLU A 107 -11.40 -0.70 -20.48
C GLU A 107 -12.03 0.52 -19.81
N ILE A 108 -12.72 1.37 -20.57
CA ILE A 108 -13.45 2.50 -20.01
C ILE A 108 -14.94 2.19 -20.09
N ALA A 109 -15.54 1.90 -18.94
CA ALA A 109 -16.95 1.53 -18.83
C ALA A 109 -17.53 2.07 -17.52
N ASP A 110 -18.82 2.43 -17.54
CA ASP A 110 -19.58 2.87 -16.36
C ASP A 110 -18.92 4.02 -15.58
N GLY A 111 -18.30 4.96 -16.31
CA GLY A 111 -17.61 6.11 -15.72
C GLY A 111 -16.30 5.77 -14.99
N CYS A 112 -15.80 4.56 -15.15
CA CYS A 112 -14.55 4.09 -14.55
C CYS A 112 -13.56 3.60 -15.62
N LEU A 113 -12.28 3.62 -15.26
CA LEU A 113 -11.22 2.89 -15.94
C LEU A 113 -11.00 1.57 -15.20
N TRP A 114 -11.15 0.46 -15.92
CA TRP A 114 -11.07 -0.90 -15.41
C TRP A 114 -9.73 -1.54 -15.73
N GLY A 115 -9.16 -2.23 -14.76
CA GLY A 115 -7.96 -3.03 -14.93
C GLY A 115 -7.19 -3.22 -13.65
N ARG A 116 -6.34 -4.25 -13.63
CA ARG A 116 -5.42 -4.51 -12.53
C ARG A 116 -4.40 -3.36 -12.43
N GLY A 117 -4.30 -2.77 -11.24
CA GLY A 117 -3.50 -1.58 -10.96
C GLY A 117 -4.29 -0.26 -11.02
N ALA A 118 -5.58 -0.28 -11.34
CA ALA A 118 -6.41 0.93 -11.29
C ALA A 118 -6.62 1.50 -9.86
N VAL A 119 -6.41 0.71 -8.83
CA VAL A 119 -6.51 1.01 -7.39
C VAL A 119 -5.13 0.91 -6.73
N ASP A 120 -4.33 -0.07 -7.14
CA ASP A 120 -3.04 -0.38 -6.50
C ASP A 120 -1.93 -0.69 -7.52
N MET A 121 -1.11 0.30 -7.90
CA MET A 121 -1.32 1.73 -7.63
C MET A 121 -1.03 2.63 -8.86
N LYS A 122 -1.28 2.11 -10.06
CA LYS A 122 -1.02 2.79 -11.33
C LYS A 122 -1.88 4.03 -11.55
N ASP A 123 -2.97 4.19 -10.81
CA ASP A 123 -3.73 5.42 -10.71
C ASP A 123 -2.91 6.57 -10.11
N MET A 124 -2.28 6.35 -8.95
CA MET A 124 -1.42 7.33 -8.30
C MET A 124 -0.19 7.66 -9.14
N ASP A 125 0.41 6.66 -9.78
CA ASP A 125 1.52 6.88 -10.71
C ASP A 125 1.11 7.77 -11.89
N ALA A 126 -0.05 7.49 -12.48
CA ALA A 126 -0.58 8.27 -13.60
C ALA A 126 -0.95 9.70 -13.20
N MET A 127 -1.56 9.89 -12.02
CA MET A 127 -1.87 11.22 -11.48
C MET A 127 -0.57 12.02 -11.24
N THR A 128 0.44 11.40 -10.65
CA THR A 128 1.75 12.02 -10.42
C THR A 128 2.42 12.40 -11.74
N LEU A 129 2.43 11.49 -12.73
CA LEU A 129 2.97 11.75 -14.06
C LEU A 129 2.24 12.89 -14.76
N ALA A 130 0.91 12.92 -14.71
CA ALA A 130 0.10 13.95 -15.33
C ALA A 130 0.42 15.35 -14.76
N VAL A 131 0.51 15.46 -13.43
CA VAL A 131 0.84 16.71 -12.73
C VAL A 131 2.25 17.17 -13.09
N VAL A 132 3.24 16.29 -12.97
CA VAL A 132 4.64 16.62 -13.27
C VAL A 132 4.79 17.07 -14.72
N ARG A 133 4.20 16.33 -15.67
CA ARG A 133 4.26 16.69 -17.09
C ARG A 133 3.64 18.05 -17.37
N ASP A 134 2.47 18.33 -16.79
CA ASP A 134 1.82 19.63 -16.97
C ASP A 134 2.66 20.78 -16.40
N ARG A 135 3.19 20.61 -15.19
CA ARG A 135 4.07 21.60 -14.55
C ARG A 135 5.34 21.85 -15.35
N MET A 136 5.98 20.80 -15.86
CA MET A 136 7.19 20.93 -16.66
C MET A 136 6.94 21.61 -18.01
N ARG A 137 5.85 21.25 -18.72
CA ARG A 137 5.45 21.93 -19.97
C ARG A 137 5.12 23.41 -19.76
N SER A 138 4.56 23.75 -18.60
CA SER A 138 4.18 25.12 -18.24
C SER A 138 5.30 25.92 -17.56
N GLY A 139 6.44 25.29 -17.27
CA GLY A 139 7.56 25.93 -16.56
C GLY A 139 7.30 26.23 -15.09
N ARG A 140 6.28 25.60 -14.48
CA ARG A 140 5.92 25.75 -13.06
C ARG A 140 6.79 24.87 -12.17
N LYS A 141 7.92 25.39 -11.72
CA LYS A 141 8.79 24.68 -10.75
C LYS A 141 8.04 24.45 -9.42
N PRO A 142 8.34 23.36 -8.69
CA PRO A 142 7.84 23.17 -7.33
C PRO A 142 8.57 24.11 -6.35
N PRO A 143 7.95 24.47 -5.21
CA PRO A 143 8.58 25.35 -4.22
C PRO A 143 9.83 24.78 -3.53
N ARG A 144 10.02 23.46 -3.56
CA ARG A 144 11.17 22.71 -3.05
C ARG A 144 11.49 21.57 -4.01
N ASP A 145 12.68 20.99 -3.91
CA ASP A 145 13.05 19.83 -4.72
C ASP A 145 12.03 18.68 -4.56
N ILE A 146 11.70 18.03 -5.67
CA ILE A 146 10.89 16.80 -5.68
C ILE A 146 11.71 15.67 -6.26
N VAL A 147 11.81 14.57 -5.52
CA VAL A 147 12.27 13.27 -6.03
C VAL A 147 11.04 12.45 -6.38
N LEU A 148 11.00 11.92 -7.59
CA LEU A 148 10.00 10.97 -8.05
C LEU A 148 10.63 9.58 -8.03
N ALA A 149 9.91 8.58 -7.51
CA ALA A 149 10.33 7.19 -7.59
C ALA A 149 9.15 6.29 -7.98
N PHE A 150 9.26 5.64 -9.13
CA PHE A 150 8.33 4.64 -9.62
C PHE A 150 9.02 3.28 -9.47
N LEU A 151 8.56 2.51 -8.50
CA LEU A 151 9.26 1.40 -7.89
C LEU A 151 8.81 0.08 -8.52
N ALA A 152 9.63 -0.94 -8.32
CA ALA A 152 9.33 -2.31 -8.71
C ALA A 152 9.20 -3.17 -7.46
N ASP A 153 8.54 -4.31 -7.60
CA ASP A 153 8.60 -5.41 -6.63
C ASP A 153 7.92 -5.16 -5.27
N GLU A 154 7.10 -4.12 -5.12
CA GLU A 154 6.39 -3.82 -3.87
C GLU A 154 5.50 -5.00 -3.47
N GLU A 155 4.74 -5.53 -4.44
CA GLU A 155 3.78 -6.64 -4.28
C GLU A 155 4.44 -7.98 -3.92
N ALA A 156 5.77 -8.02 -3.93
CA ALA A 156 6.60 -9.15 -3.49
C ALA A 156 7.59 -8.80 -2.37
N GLY A 157 7.37 -7.68 -1.67
CA GLY A 157 8.12 -7.26 -0.48
C GLY A 157 9.24 -6.24 -0.73
N GLY A 158 9.26 -5.58 -1.89
CA GLY A 158 10.10 -4.41 -2.20
C GLY A 158 11.61 -4.66 -2.25
N VAL A 159 12.06 -5.93 -2.17
CA VAL A 159 13.48 -6.30 -2.06
C VAL A 159 14.26 -5.85 -3.30
N TYR A 160 13.67 -5.99 -4.47
CA TYR A 160 14.24 -5.59 -5.75
C TYR A 160 13.88 -4.14 -6.13
N GLY A 161 13.04 -3.47 -5.33
CA GLY A 161 12.57 -2.10 -5.52
C GLY A 161 13.15 -1.10 -4.54
N ALA A 162 12.28 -0.54 -3.70
CA ALA A 162 12.62 0.51 -2.75
C ALA A 162 13.79 0.10 -1.84
N ARG A 163 13.80 -1.14 -1.34
CA ARG A 163 14.88 -1.63 -0.48
C ARG A 163 16.21 -1.66 -1.22
N HIS A 164 16.22 -2.10 -2.47
CA HIS A 164 17.42 -2.07 -3.30
C HIS A 164 17.94 -0.64 -3.51
N LEU A 165 17.04 0.31 -3.79
CA LEU A 165 17.40 1.71 -3.98
C LEU A 165 17.95 2.34 -2.69
N VAL A 166 17.32 2.08 -1.54
CA VAL A 166 17.79 2.56 -0.24
C VAL A 166 19.15 1.96 0.12
N ASP A 167 19.35 0.66 -0.10
CA ASP A 167 20.58 -0.05 0.27
C ASP A 167 21.76 0.26 -0.66
N LYS A 168 21.52 0.44 -1.96
CA LYS A 168 22.57 0.52 -2.99
C LYS A 168 22.70 1.89 -3.64
N HIS A 169 21.63 2.69 -3.60
CA HIS A 169 21.55 4.00 -4.24
C HIS A 169 21.00 5.11 -3.31
N PRO A 170 21.37 5.18 -2.01
CA PRO A 170 20.78 6.15 -1.07
C PRO A 170 21.01 7.60 -1.50
N GLY A 171 22.06 7.89 -2.28
CA GLY A 171 22.34 9.22 -2.82
C GLY A 171 21.25 9.77 -3.76
N LEU A 172 20.36 8.93 -4.31
CA LEU A 172 19.20 9.40 -5.07
C LEU A 172 18.23 10.21 -4.20
N PHE A 173 18.19 9.91 -2.90
CA PHE A 173 17.27 10.50 -1.92
C PHE A 173 17.95 11.53 -1.01
N GLU A 174 19.14 12.01 -1.38
CA GLU A 174 19.84 13.04 -0.60
C GLU A 174 18.96 14.28 -0.42
N GLY A 175 18.91 14.78 0.82
CA GLY A 175 18.12 15.95 1.21
C GLY A 175 16.60 15.73 1.33
N VAL A 176 16.10 14.51 1.06
CA VAL A 176 14.69 14.17 1.27
C VAL A 176 14.43 13.98 2.77
N THR A 177 13.39 14.62 3.29
CA THR A 177 12.98 14.48 4.71
C THR A 177 11.57 13.95 4.88
N GLU A 178 10.72 14.10 3.86
CA GLU A 178 9.33 13.65 3.89
C GLU A 178 8.97 13.00 2.57
N ALA A 179 7.99 12.08 2.61
CA ALA A 179 7.47 11.39 1.43
C ALA A 179 5.94 11.30 1.45
N ILE A 180 5.35 11.31 0.25
CA ILE A 180 4.00 10.79 0.02
C ILE A 180 4.06 9.57 -0.91
N GLY A 181 3.21 8.59 -0.67
CA GLY A 181 3.14 7.38 -1.50
C GLY A 181 1.81 6.66 -1.46
N GLU A 182 1.88 5.34 -1.62
CA GLU A 182 0.77 4.40 -1.72
C GLU A 182 -0.18 4.45 -0.52
N VAL A 183 -1.42 4.02 -0.79
CA VAL A 183 -2.54 3.88 0.15
C VAL A 183 -2.92 5.18 0.83
N GLY A 184 -4.21 5.34 1.11
CA GLY A 184 -4.72 6.56 1.72
C GLY A 184 -4.83 7.72 0.73
N GLY A 185 -5.22 8.89 1.21
CA GLY A 185 -5.67 10.00 0.39
C GLY A 185 -7.02 9.78 -0.30
N PHE A 186 -7.55 8.56 -0.41
CA PHE A 186 -8.87 8.32 -0.98
C PHE A 186 -10.01 8.64 0.00
N SER A 187 -11.16 9.01 -0.56
CA SER A 187 -12.26 9.56 0.21
C SER A 187 -13.24 8.52 0.71
N PHE A 188 -13.82 8.75 1.88
CA PHE A 188 -15.01 8.06 2.39
C PHE A 188 -16.10 9.09 2.73
N THR A 189 -17.25 8.98 2.07
CA THR A 189 -18.38 9.88 2.32
C THR A 189 -19.13 9.45 3.58
N VAL A 190 -19.15 10.30 4.61
CA VAL A 190 -19.88 10.04 5.86
C VAL A 190 -21.33 10.54 5.76
N ASN A 191 -21.50 11.77 5.28
CA ASN A 191 -22.79 12.40 5.04
C ASN A 191 -22.64 13.59 4.05
N GLU A 192 -23.73 14.28 3.76
CA GLU A 192 -23.76 15.42 2.81
C GLU A 192 -22.81 16.58 3.16
N ASN A 193 -22.39 16.69 4.42
CA ASN A 193 -21.55 17.78 4.92
C ASN A 193 -20.16 17.31 5.38
N LEU A 194 -19.83 16.03 5.20
CA LEU A 194 -18.56 15.47 5.64
C LEU A 194 -18.09 14.34 4.75
N ARG A 195 -16.87 14.52 4.20
CA ARG A 195 -16.12 13.49 3.52
C ARG A 195 -14.74 13.35 4.17
N LEU A 196 -14.44 12.15 4.67
CA LEU A 196 -13.15 11.84 5.24
C LEU A 196 -12.17 11.47 4.12
N TYR A 197 -10.91 11.85 4.26
CA TYR A 197 -9.82 11.44 3.39
C TYR A 197 -8.77 10.78 4.28
N LEU A 198 -8.56 9.48 4.08
CA LEU A 198 -7.77 8.64 4.99
C LEU A 198 -6.28 8.81 4.68
N VAL A 199 -5.54 9.64 5.39
CA VAL A 199 -4.09 9.79 5.18
C VAL A 199 -3.36 8.71 5.97
N GLU A 200 -2.62 7.81 5.31
CA GLU A 200 -1.89 6.78 6.04
C GLU A 200 -0.77 7.42 6.86
N THR A 201 -0.78 7.17 8.17
CA THR A 201 0.29 7.56 9.10
C THR A 201 0.86 6.36 9.84
N ALA A 202 0.32 5.17 9.65
CA ALA A 202 0.81 3.96 10.28
C ALA A 202 0.53 2.72 9.43
N GLN A 203 1.35 1.70 9.60
CA GLN A 203 1.19 0.41 8.95
C GLN A 203 1.71 -0.72 9.83
N LYS A 204 1.09 -1.91 9.69
CA LYS A 204 1.47 -3.07 10.50
C LYS A 204 2.83 -3.62 10.08
N GLY A 205 3.51 -4.19 11.06
CA GLY A 205 4.65 -5.05 10.84
C GLY A 205 4.20 -6.41 10.31
N MET A 206 5.14 -7.10 9.66
CA MET A 206 4.91 -8.40 9.02
C MET A 206 5.91 -9.40 9.56
N HIS A 207 5.45 -10.59 9.87
CA HIS A 207 6.30 -11.69 10.26
C HIS A 207 5.68 -13.01 9.80
N TRP A 208 5.98 -13.38 8.56
CA TRP A 208 5.59 -14.66 8.01
C TRP A 208 6.56 -15.72 8.49
N MET A 209 6.02 -16.82 9.00
CA MET A 209 6.82 -17.84 9.66
C MET A 209 6.43 -19.24 9.19
N ARG A 210 7.44 -20.10 9.11
CA ARG A 210 7.27 -21.55 9.01
C ARG A 210 7.41 -22.15 10.40
N LEU A 211 6.38 -22.86 10.80
CA LEU A 211 6.37 -23.66 12.03
C LEU A 211 6.73 -25.10 11.68
N THR A 212 7.65 -25.69 12.43
CA THR A 212 8.06 -27.08 12.25
C THR A 212 8.02 -27.81 13.59
N VAL A 213 7.40 -28.98 13.60
CA VAL A 213 7.48 -29.93 14.72
C VAL A 213 8.09 -31.22 14.20
N ASP A 214 9.15 -31.67 14.85
CA ASP A 214 9.72 -33.00 14.66
C ASP A 214 9.09 -34.00 15.64
N GLY A 215 8.94 -35.24 15.21
CA GLY A 215 8.45 -36.36 16.00
C GLY A 215 9.06 -37.68 15.55
N THR A 216 8.59 -38.77 16.13
CA THR A 216 9.13 -40.10 15.85
C THR A 216 8.30 -40.78 14.76
N ALA A 217 8.92 -41.09 13.61
CA ALA A 217 8.26 -41.80 12.52
C ALA A 217 7.93 -43.25 12.94
N GLY A 218 6.81 -43.80 12.46
CA GLY A 218 6.40 -45.14 12.86
C GLY A 218 5.23 -45.72 12.08
N HIS A 219 4.89 -46.98 12.34
CA HIS A 219 3.70 -47.61 11.78
C HIS A 219 2.45 -47.13 12.53
N GLY A 220 1.38 -46.76 11.81
CA GLY A 220 0.17 -46.17 12.41
C GLY A 220 -0.59 -47.07 13.40
N SER A 221 -0.28 -48.38 13.45
CA SER A 221 -0.86 -49.31 14.41
C SER A 221 -0.08 -49.43 15.73
N MET A 222 1.11 -48.82 15.83
CA MET A 222 1.97 -48.91 17.00
C MET A 222 1.72 -47.72 17.92
N THR A 223 1.89 -47.91 19.24
CA THR A 223 1.84 -46.82 20.21
C THR A 223 2.92 -45.78 19.90
N ASN A 224 2.53 -44.51 19.77
CA ASN A 224 3.43 -43.39 19.53
C ASN A 224 2.93 -42.16 20.29
N ASN A 225 3.72 -41.69 21.26
CA ASN A 225 3.41 -40.52 22.08
C ASN A 225 4.16 -39.25 21.60
N ASP A 226 4.88 -39.35 20.49
CA ASP A 226 5.73 -38.32 19.93
C ASP A 226 5.32 -38.02 18.48
N ASN A 227 4.04 -37.68 18.30
CA ASN A 227 3.43 -37.47 16.99
C ASN A 227 3.49 -35.99 16.60
N ALA A 228 4.28 -35.70 15.56
CA ALA A 228 4.47 -34.33 15.05
C ALA A 228 3.17 -33.68 14.57
N ILE A 229 2.25 -34.45 13.97
CA ILE A 229 0.96 -33.92 13.50
C ILE A 229 0.13 -33.44 14.69
N THR A 230 0.00 -34.27 15.72
CA THR A 230 -0.83 -33.95 16.88
C THR A 230 -0.35 -32.69 17.58
N GLU A 231 0.95 -32.60 17.90
CA GLU A 231 1.55 -31.43 18.55
C GLU A 231 1.38 -30.16 17.70
N LEU A 232 1.69 -30.23 16.40
CA LEU A 232 1.54 -29.07 15.51
C LEU A 232 0.07 -28.62 15.39
N CYS A 233 -0.87 -29.56 15.21
CA CYS A 233 -2.30 -29.23 15.11
C CYS A 233 -2.82 -28.59 16.39
N GLU A 234 -2.35 -29.00 17.56
CA GLU A 234 -2.69 -28.35 18.83
C GLU A 234 -2.12 -26.93 18.90
N ALA A 235 -0.84 -26.72 18.56
CA ALA A 235 -0.21 -25.40 18.53
C ALA A 235 -0.89 -24.44 17.55
N VAL A 236 -1.10 -24.88 16.31
CA VAL A 236 -1.81 -24.12 15.26
C VAL A 236 -3.25 -23.84 15.69
N GLY A 237 -3.91 -24.81 16.33
CA GLY A 237 -5.26 -24.63 16.86
C GLY A 237 -5.32 -23.61 18.00
N ARG A 238 -4.33 -23.58 18.91
CA ARG A 238 -4.20 -22.54 19.94
C ARG A 238 -3.99 -21.17 19.30
N LEU A 239 -3.12 -21.08 18.30
CA LEU A 239 -2.82 -19.85 17.57
C LEU A 239 -4.03 -19.29 16.84
N GLY A 240 -4.69 -20.09 16.00
CA GLY A 240 -5.84 -19.65 15.19
C GLY A 240 -7.09 -19.31 16.01
N ARG A 241 -7.15 -19.70 17.29
CA ARG A 241 -8.24 -19.33 18.22
C ARG A 241 -7.84 -18.24 19.21
N HIS A 242 -6.60 -17.78 19.17
CA HIS A 242 -6.10 -16.79 20.11
C HIS A 242 -6.81 -15.45 19.92
N GLN A 243 -7.35 -14.92 21.01
CA GLN A 243 -7.93 -13.57 21.05
C GLN A 243 -6.83 -12.60 21.47
N TRP A 244 -6.22 -11.96 20.48
CA TRP A 244 -5.21 -10.92 20.69
C TRP A 244 -5.80 -9.73 21.46
N PRO A 245 -5.08 -9.08 22.38
CA PRO A 245 -5.61 -7.93 23.11
C PRO A 245 -5.90 -6.74 22.19
N VAL A 246 -6.88 -5.90 22.56
CA VAL A 246 -7.07 -4.59 21.90
C VAL A 246 -5.93 -3.66 22.31
N ARG A 247 -5.31 -3.02 21.33
CA ARG A 247 -4.29 -2.00 21.47
C ARG A 247 -4.63 -0.84 20.55
N VAL A 248 -4.85 0.34 21.14
CA VAL A 248 -5.19 1.55 20.41
C VAL A 248 -3.92 2.38 20.26
N THR A 249 -3.30 2.32 19.08
CA THR A 249 -2.12 3.12 18.73
C THR A 249 -2.46 4.61 18.65
N LYS A 250 -1.45 5.47 18.50
CA LYS A 250 -1.66 6.94 18.41
C LYS A 250 -2.53 7.29 17.20
N THR A 251 -2.22 6.71 16.05
CA THR A 251 -2.93 6.87 14.78
C THR A 251 -4.38 6.42 14.91
N VAL A 252 -4.62 5.22 15.44
CA VAL A 252 -5.99 4.69 15.57
C VAL A 252 -6.80 5.50 16.58
N ARG A 253 -6.18 5.96 17.67
CA ARG A 253 -6.85 6.87 18.62
C ARG A 253 -7.28 8.16 17.94
N SER A 254 -6.38 8.81 17.21
CA SER A 254 -6.69 10.05 16.51
C SER A 254 -7.78 9.85 15.44
N PHE A 255 -7.77 8.73 14.73
CA PHE A 255 -8.83 8.39 13.78
C PHE A 255 -10.19 8.22 14.46
N LEU A 256 -10.23 7.48 15.57
CA LEU A 256 -11.46 7.24 16.32
C LEU A 256 -12.00 8.53 16.95
N ASP A 257 -11.14 9.42 17.44
CA ASP A 257 -11.54 10.72 17.98
C ASP A 257 -12.18 11.59 16.88
N GLU A 258 -11.55 11.70 15.71
CA GLU A 258 -12.08 12.43 14.57
C GLU A 258 -13.43 11.84 14.07
N LEU A 259 -13.53 10.51 14.01
CA LEU A 259 -14.76 9.85 13.60
C LEU A 259 -15.87 9.98 14.66
N SER A 260 -15.52 9.94 15.95
CA SER A 260 -16.46 10.18 17.06
C SER A 260 -17.05 11.58 16.98
N ASP A 261 -16.20 12.58 16.77
CA ASP A 261 -16.63 13.98 16.62
C ASP A 261 -17.51 14.17 15.39
N ALA A 262 -17.11 13.58 14.25
CA ALA A 262 -17.87 13.58 13.00
C ALA A 262 -19.28 12.97 13.12
N LEU A 263 -19.41 11.88 13.87
CA LEU A 263 -20.66 11.15 14.04
C LEU A 263 -21.48 11.62 15.24
N GLY A 264 -20.91 12.50 16.07
CA GLY A 264 -21.50 12.91 17.36
C GLY A 264 -21.77 11.73 18.29
N THR A 265 -21.01 10.64 18.16
CA THR A 265 -21.20 9.39 18.91
C THR A 265 -19.86 8.87 19.40
N PRO A 266 -19.67 8.67 20.72
CA PRO A 266 -18.46 8.06 21.26
C PRO A 266 -18.22 6.68 20.66
N LEU A 267 -17.00 6.44 20.20
CA LEU A 267 -16.56 5.15 19.67
C LEU A 267 -15.76 4.41 20.73
N ASP A 268 -16.23 3.22 21.12
CA ASP A 268 -15.56 2.38 22.11
C ASP A 268 -14.66 1.35 21.39
N PRO A 269 -13.32 1.46 21.50
CA PRO A 269 -12.40 0.53 20.86
C PRO A 269 -12.50 -0.90 21.42
N ASP A 270 -12.98 -1.09 22.66
CA ASP A 270 -13.14 -2.41 23.27
C ASP A 270 -14.44 -3.11 22.83
N ASN A 271 -15.42 -2.34 22.33
CA ASN A 271 -16.69 -2.85 21.79
C ASN A 271 -16.93 -2.37 20.35
N MET A 272 -15.94 -2.65 19.50
CA MET A 272 -15.98 -2.26 18.09
C MET A 272 -17.16 -2.89 17.36
N ASP A 273 -17.56 -4.15 17.58
CA ASP A 273 -18.66 -4.77 16.81
C ASP A 273 -19.97 -3.95 16.81
N ALA A 274 -20.31 -3.32 17.95
CA ALA A 274 -21.47 -2.43 18.06
C ALA A 274 -21.26 -1.06 17.40
N THR A 275 -20.02 -0.56 17.43
CA THR A 275 -19.56 0.69 16.82
C THR A 275 -19.50 0.57 15.29
N LEU A 276 -19.00 -0.56 14.81
CA LEU A 276 -18.70 -0.92 13.42
C LEU A 276 -19.95 -1.21 12.59
N ALA A 277 -21.02 -1.73 13.21
CA ALA A 277 -22.30 -1.93 12.54
C ALA A 277 -22.90 -0.61 11.96
N LYS A 278 -22.44 0.55 12.43
CA LYS A 278 -22.85 1.87 11.96
C LYS A 278 -21.94 2.48 10.88
N LEU A 279 -20.77 1.86 10.62
CA LEU A 279 -19.68 2.45 9.82
C LEU A 279 -19.48 1.79 8.44
N GLY A 280 -20.24 0.75 8.11
CA GLY A 280 -20.16 0.10 6.80
C GLY A 280 -18.78 -0.51 6.51
N GLY A 281 -18.23 -0.29 5.30
CA GLY A 281 -16.95 -0.86 4.86
C GLY A 281 -15.74 -0.44 5.70
N ILE A 282 -15.74 0.77 6.28
CA ILE A 282 -14.68 1.27 7.18
C ILE A 282 -14.48 0.35 8.37
N ALA A 283 -15.54 -0.31 8.83
CA ALA A 283 -15.46 -1.15 10.00
C ALA A 283 -14.44 -2.28 9.89
N LYS A 284 -14.36 -2.90 8.71
CA LYS A 284 -13.40 -3.97 8.45
C LYS A 284 -11.97 -3.42 8.47
N MET A 285 -11.75 -2.23 7.91
CA MET A 285 -10.44 -1.58 7.90
C MET A 285 -9.95 -1.24 9.32
N VAL A 286 -10.81 -0.66 10.17
CA VAL A 286 -10.45 -0.34 11.57
C VAL A 286 -10.32 -1.61 12.41
N GLY A 287 -11.12 -2.65 12.15
CA GLY A 287 -11.04 -3.92 12.88
C GLY A 287 -9.66 -4.56 12.83
N ALA A 288 -9.02 -4.53 11.66
CA ALA A 288 -7.71 -5.15 11.45
C ALA A 288 -6.54 -4.39 12.10
N THR A 289 -6.76 -3.15 12.54
CA THR A 289 -5.71 -2.22 13.04
C THR A 289 -5.70 -2.09 14.56
N LEU A 290 -6.64 -2.72 15.26
CA LEU A 290 -6.69 -2.70 16.73
C LEU A 290 -5.96 -3.85 17.42
N ARG A 291 -5.54 -4.86 16.66
CA ARG A 291 -4.97 -6.09 17.24
C ARG A 291 -3.79 -6.58 16.42
N ASN A 292 -2.83 -7.17 17.12
CA ASN A 292 -1.93 -8.13 16.50
C ASN A 292 -2.76 -9.30 15.93
N SER A 293 -2.18 -10.04 14.99
CA SER A 293 -2.83 -11.21 14.40
C SER A 293 -1.80 -12.23 13.93
N ALA A 294 -2.14 -13.51 14.03
CA ALA A 294 -1.38 -14.59 13.43
C ALA A 294 -2.34 -15.62 12.84
N ALA A 295 -2.43 -15.66 11.51
CA ALA A 295 -3.35 -16.53 10.80
C ALA A 295 -2.59 -17.73 10.22
N PRO A 296 -2.94 -18.98 10.58
CA PRO A 296 -2.42 -20.15 9.88
C PRO A 296 -2.92 -20.19 8.42
N THR A 297 -2.01 -20.26 7.46
CA THR A 297 -2.31 -20.17 6.03
C THR A 297 -1.99 -21.45 5.25
N MET A 298 -1.07 -22.27 5.75
CA MET A 298 -0.69 -23.55 5.11
C MET A 298 -0.44 -24.62 6.16
N LEU A 299 -0.72 -25.88 5.83
CA LEU A 299 -0.44 -27.05 6.67
C LEU A 299 0.08 -28.21 5.81
N GLY A 300 1.12 -28.91 6.26
CA GLY A 300 1.68 -30.05 5.53
C GLY A 300 2.25 -31.13 6.46
N ALA A 301 1.85 -32.38 6.26
CA ALA A 301 2.42 -33.56 6.92
C ALA A 301 1.98 -34.87 6.27
N GLY A 302 2.82 -35.90 6.38
CA GLY A 302 2.48 -37.27 5.98
C GLY A 302 2.43 -37.51 4.47
N TYR A 303 2.51 -38.79 4.09
CA TYR A 303 2.44 -39.21 2.68
C TYR A 303 1.71 -40.56 2.48
N LYS A 304 1.37 -41.26 3.58
CA LYS A 304 0.69 -42.56 3.55
C LYS A 304 -0.07 -42.80 4.85
N VAL A 305 -1.30 -43.31 4.75
CA VAL A 305 -2.24 -43.47 5.89
C VAL A 305 -1.71 -44.32 7.04
N ASN A 306 -0.91 -45.35 6.78
CA ASN A 306 -0.39 -46.25 7.82
C ASN A 306 1.02 -45.87 8.31
N VAL A 307 1.48 -44.65 8.02
CA VAL A 307 2.79 -44.15 8.43
C VAL A 307 2.61 -42.86 9.22
N ILE A 308 3.10 -42.86 10.46
CA ILE A 308 3.25 -41.66 11.28
C ILE A 308 4.48 -40.90 10.75
N PRO A 309 4.34 -39.65 10.29
CA PRO A 309 5.48 -38.90 9.78
C PRO A 309 6.41 -38.44 10.91
N GLY A 310 7.69 -38.31 10.59
CA GLY A 310 8.68 -37.74 11.52
C GLY A 310 8.62 -36.21 11.62
N GLN A 311 7.84 -35.54 10.79
CA GLN A 311 7.75 -34.08 10.77
C GLN A 311 6.36 -33.61 10.29
N ALA A 312 5.94 -32.46 10.82
CA ALA A 312 4.80 -31.69 10.34
C ALA A 312 5.18 -30.21 10.26
N THR A 313 4.63 -29.49 9.29
CA THR A 313 4.88 -28.06 9.08
C THR A 313 3.60 -27.26 8.91
N ALA A 314 3.64 -25.98 9.29
CA ALA A 314 2.61 -24.99 8.99
C ALA A 314 3.23 -23.65 8.60
N HIS A 315 2.51 -22.83 7.85
CA HIS A 315 2.87 -21.43 7.62
C HIS A 315 1.84 -20.52 8.28
N VAL A 316 2.32 -19.40 8.80
CA VAL A 316 1.51 -18.42 9.52
C VAL A 316 1.84 -17.03 9.00
N ASP A 317 0.81 -16.25 8.65
CA ASP A 317 0.91 -14.82 8.42
C ASP A 317 0.74 -14.08 9.75
N GLY A 318 1.86 -13.58 10.29
CA GLY A 318 1.89 -12.71 11.45
C GLY A 318 1.85 -11.23 11.08
N ARG A 319 0.99 -10.46 11.74
CA ARG A 319 0.93 -9.00 11.65
C ARG A 319 0.93 -8.38 13.03
N PHE A 320 1.77 -7.38 13.26
CA PHE A 320 1.88 -6.71 14.56
C PHE A 320 1.72 -5.20 14.44
N LEU A 321 1.25 -4.58 15.51
CA LEU A 321 1.00 -3.15 15.59
C LEU A 321 2.30 -2.39 15.93
N PRO A 322 2.44 -1.13 15.47
CA PRO A 322 3.51 -0.25 15.92
C PRO A 322 3.61 -0.19 17.45
N GLY A 323 4.80 -0.42 17.99
CA GLY A 323 5.06 -0.42 19.43
C GLY A 323 4.65 -1.69 20.20
N TYR A 324 4.10 -2.72 19.53
CA TYR A 324 3.63 -3.97 20.15
C TYR A 324 4.30 -5.23 19.58
N GLU A 325 5.48 -5.08 18.99
CA GLU A 325 6.27 -6.17 18.41
C GLU A 325 6.77 -7.17 19.48
N ASP A 326 7.34 -6.66 20.57
CA ASP A 326 7.79 -7.51 21.68
C ASP A 326 6.62 -8.30 22.31
N GLU A 327 5.45 -7.68 22.43
CA GLU A 327 4.22 -8.34 22.90
C GLU A 327 3.80 -9.45 21.94
N PHE A 328 3.85 -9.18 20.62
CA PHE A 328 3.54 -10.16 19.59
C PHE A 328 4.43 -11.40 19.68
N PHE A 329 5.75 -11.22 19.76
CA PHE A 329 6.70 -12.33 19.84
C PHE A 329 6.59 -13.10 21.16
N ALA A 330 6.41 -12.42 22.28
CA ALA A 330 6.19 -13.06 23.58
C ALA A 330 4.92 -13.93 23.58
N ASP A 331 3.84 -13.46 22.95
CA ASP A 331 2.61 -14.22 22.80
C ASP A 331 2.78 -15.42 21.88
N LEU A 332 3.48 -15.28 20.75
CA LEU A 332 3.80 -16.41 19.88
C LEU A 332 4.54 -17.52 20.63
N ASP A 333 5.60 -17.17 21.35
CA ASP A 333 6.42 -18.14 22.09
C ASP A 333 5.58 -18.89 23.15
N ARG A 334 4.70 -18.16 23.85
CA ARG A 334 3.76 -18.71 24.84
C ARG A 334 2.72 -19.62 24.20
N ILE A 335 2.14 -19.25 23.06
CA ILE A 335 1.03 -19.95 22.41
C ILE A 335 1.52 -21.24 21.73
N LEU A 336 2.64 -21.14 21.01
CA LEU A 336 3.21 -22.25 20.25
C LEU A 336 3.79 -23.31 21.18
N GLY A 337 4.51 -22.88 22.22
CA GLY A 337 5.17 -23.76 23.16
C GLY A 337 6.53 -24.27 22.66
N PRO A 338 7.31 -24.90 23.55
CA PRO A 338 8.75 -25.13 23.35
C PRO A 338 9.10 -26.19 22.29
N ARG A 339 8.12 -26.95 21.82
CA ARG A 339 8.32 -28.00 20.80
C ARG A 339 8.25 -27.50 19.37
N VAL A 340 7.68 -26.32 19.14
CA VAL A 340 7.51 -25.74 17.82
C VAL A 340 8.76 -24.92 17.49
N LYS A 341 9.45 -25.29 16.42
CA LYS A 341 10.52 -24.46 15.84
C LYS A 341 9.87 -23.43 14.92
N ARG A 342 10.25 -22.17 15.09
CA ARG A 342 9.86 -21.05 14.22
C ARG A 342 11.03 -20.68 13.32
N GLU A 343 10.78 -20.63 12.02
CA GLU A 343 11.72 -20.11 11.02
C GLU A 343 11.07 -18.93 10.31
N ASP A 344 11.82 -17.85 10.15
CA ASP A 344 11.34 -16.64 9.48
C ASP A 344 11.34 -16.88 7.97
N VAL A 345 10.18 -16.62 7.34
CA VAL A 345 10.02 -16.65 5.87
C VAL A 345 10.19 -15.26 5.32
N HIS A 346 9.55 -14.28 5.95
CA HIS A 346 9.65 -12.86 5.63
C HIS A 346 9.33 -12.05 6.88
N ALA A 347 10.06 -10.96 7.10
CA ALA A 347 9.83 -10.07 8.22
C ALA A 347 10.05 -8.61 7.79
N ASP A 348 9.18 -7.74 8.29
CA ASP A 348 9.30 -6.30 8.08
C ASP A 348 8.70 -5.52 9.25
N LYS A 349 9.24 -4.32 9.50
CA LYS A 349 8.90 -3.48 10.64
C LYS A 349 7.48 -2.92 10.54
N ALA A 350 6.92 -2.54 11.68
CA ALA A 350 5.74 -1.69 11.76
C ALA A 350 6.17 -0.22 11.76
N LEU A 351 5.38 0.66 11.15
CA LEU A 351 5.65 2.10 11.14
C LEU A 351 4.49 2.88 11.73
N GLU A 352 4.82 3.98 12.42
CA GLU A 352 3.86 4.99 12.85
C GLU A 352 4.56 6.35 12.86
N THR A 353 3.94 7.33 12.21
CA THR A 353 4.33 8.74 12.24
C THR A 353 3.20 9.60 12.78
N ASP A 354 3.53 10.83 13.13
CA ASP A 354 2.56 11.78 13.65
C ASP A 354 1.69 12.35 12.51
N PHE A 355 0.45 12.73 12.81
CA PHE A 355 -0.41 13.43 11.85
C PHE A 355 -0.31 14.94 12.08
N ASP A 356 0.84 15.52 11.75
CA ASP A 356 1.13 16.94 12.01
C ASP A 356 2.13 17.55 11.01
N GLY A 357 2.31 18.86 11.14
CA GLY A 357 3.29 19.61 10.38
C GLY A 357 2.78 20.12 9.03
N LYS A 358 3.65 20.86 8.35
CA LYS A 358 3.30 21.60 7.13
C LYS A 358 2.83 20.70 5.99
N LEU A 359 3.35 19.48 5.90
CA LEU A 359 2.95 18.56 4.84
C LEU A 359 1.49 18.11 5.02
N VAL A 360 1.08 17.80 6.25
CA VAL A 360 -0.32 17.47 6.57
C VAL A 360 -1.23 18.68 6.33
N ASP A 361 -0.79 19.88 6.70
CA ASP A 361 -1.52 21.13 6.39
C ASP A 361 -1.70 21.31 4.88
N ALA A 362 -0.66 21.02 4.08
CA ALA A 362 -0.72 21.08 2.61
C ALA A 362 -1.70 20.05 2.03
N MET A 363 -1.71 18.80 2.53
CA MET A 363 -2.69 17.78 2.12
C MET A 363 -4.12 18.24 2.43
N GLN A 364 -4.37 18.68 3.67
CA GLN A 364 -5.68 19.13 4.11
C GLN A 364 -6.15 20.38 3.35
N GLY A 365 -5.24 21.30 3.05
CA GLY A 365 -5.51 22.51 2.26
C GLY A 365 -5.86 22.20 0.80
N ALA A 366 -5.07 21.34 0.15
CA ALA A 366 -5.32 20.90 -1.22
C ALA A 366 -6.66 20.16 -1.36
N LEU A 367 -6.95 19.25 -0.44
CA LEU A 367 -8.24 18.55 -0.39
C LEU A 367 -9.41 19.51 -0.23
N LYS A 368 -9.36 20.46 0.72
CA LYS A 368 -10.44 21.44 0.95
C LYS A 368 -10.67 22.39 -0.22
N ALA A 369 -9.62 22.68 -1.00
CA ALA A 369 -9.74 23.53 -2.18
C ALA A 369 -10.56 22.87 -3.29
N GLU A 370 -10.49 21.54 -3.40
CA GLU A 370 -11.21 20.75 -4.42
C GLU A 370 -12.50 20.12 -3.89
N ASP A 371 -12.60 19.90 -2.58
CA ASP A 371 -13.77 19.36 -1.90
C ASP A 371 -14.03 20.14 -0.58
N PRO A 372 -14.94 21.13 -0.58
CA PRO A 372 -15.18 22.00 0.58
C PRO A 372 -15.61 21.28 1.88
N ILE A 373 -16.09 20.04 1.78
CA ILE A 373 -16.50 19.22 2.92
C ILE A 373 -15.43 18.19 3.34
N ALA A 374 -14.22 18.28 2.76
CA ALA A 374 -13.12 17.37 3.04
C ALA A 374 -12.52 17.56 4.44
N ARG A 375 -12.28 16.43 5.10
CA ARG A 375 -11.54 16.31 6.36
C ARG A 375 -10.47 15.22 6.19
N ALA A 376 -9.21 15.61 6.18
CA ALA A 376 -8.11 14.64 6.24
C ALA A 376 -8.04 14.07 7.66
N VAL A 377 -7.92 12.76 7.77
CA VAL A 377 -7.81 12.05 9.05
C VAL A 377 -6.71 11.01 8.97
N PRO A 378 -5.98 10.75 10.06
CA PRO A 378 -4.94 9.74 10.05
C PRO A 378 -5.53 8.34 9.94
N TYR A 379 -4.84 7.45 9.25
CA TYR A 379 -5.27 6.08 9.00
C TYR A 379 -4.12 5.12 9.22
N MET A 380 -4.44 3.95 9.78
CA MET A 380 -3.51 2.86 9.91
C MET A 380 -3.82 1.79 8.88
N LEU A 381 -2.86 1.47 8.01
CA LEU A 381 -2.93 0.37 7.08
C LEU A 381 -2.66 -0.97 7.80
N SER A 382 -3.44 -1.99 7.45
CA SER A 382 -3.24 -3.36 7.97
C SER A 382 -2.15 -4.16 7.22
N GLY A 383 -1.81 -3.74 6.01
CA GLY A 383 -0.72 -4.24 5.18
C GLY A 383 0.61 -3.53 5.44
N GLY A 384 1.45 -3.49 4.41
CA GLY A 384 2.71 -2.73 4.38
C GLY A 384 2.90 -2.08 3.02
N THR A 385 3.77 -1.07 2.94
CA THR A 385 4.13 -0.33 1.72
C THR A 385 5.64 -0.09 1.64
N ASP A 386 6.12 0.36 0.49
CA ASP A 386 7.52 0.77 0.27
C ASP A 386 8.03 1.87 1.23
N ALA A 387 7.14 2.58 1.92
CA ALA A 387 7.50 3.56 2.95
C ALA A 387 8.40 2.96 4.06
N LYS A 388 8.32 1.64 4.30
CA LYS A 388 9.21 0.93 5.23
C LYS A 388 10.68 1.06 4.85
N SER A 389 10.99 1.00 3.56
CA SER A 389 12.36 1.17 3.06
C SER A 389 12.83 2.62 3.24
N PHE A 390 11.99 3.60 2.92
CA PHE A 390 12.37 5.02 3.03
C PHE A 390 12.52 5.49 4.48
N ASP A 391 11.79 4.91 5.42
CA ASP A 391 11.97 5.16 6.85
C ASP A 391 13.38 4.78 7.34
N ASP A 392 14.07 3.80 6.71
CA ASP A 392 15.47 3.50 7.05
C ASP A 392 16.45 4.64 6.71
N LEU A 393 16.06 5.55 5.81
CA LEU A 393 16.78 6.80 5.53
C LEU A 393 16.37 7.95 6.46
N GLY A 394 15.46 7.71 7.41
CA GLY A 394 14.87 8.74 8.27
C GLY A 394 13.84 9.62 7.55
N ILE A 395 13.31 9.17 6.41
CA ILE A 395 12.28 9.90 5.66
C ILE A 395 10.92 9.66 6.31
N ARG A 396 10.24 10.74 6.68
CA ARG A 396 8.90 10.68 7.25
C ARG A 396 7.87 10.44 6.15
N CYS A 397 7.23 9.28 6.15
CA CYS A 397 6.35 8.85 5.07
C CYS A 397 4.86 8.95 5.42
N PHE A 398 4.05 9.30 4.42
CA PHE A 398 2.60 9.35 4.50
C PHE A 398 1.99 8.68 3.26
N GLY A 399 0.90 7.93 3.44
CA GLY A 399 0.12 7.45 2.32
C GLY A 399 -0.90 8.52 1.88
N PHE A 400 -0.78 8.96 0.63
CA PHE A 400 -1.62 10.03 0.07
C PHE A 400 -1.77 9.90 -1.45
N ALA A 401 -2.69 9.02 -1.87
CA ALA A 401 -3.19 8.88 -3.23
C ALA A 401 -4.60 9.51 -3.33
N PRO A 402 -4.72 10.83 -3.57
CA PRO A 402 -5.98 11.53 -3.41
C PRO A 402 -7.01 11.15 -4.47
N LEU A 403 -8.10 10.51 -4.05
CA LEU A 403 -9.23 10.16 -4.90
C LEU A 403 -10.54 10.55 -4.25
N GLN A 404 -11.39 11.28 -4.97
CA GLN A 404 -12.79 11.43 -4.60
C GLN A 404 -13.58 10.25 -5.16
N LEU A 405 -14.14 9.45 -4.26
CA LEU A 405 -14.81 8.18 -4.58
C LEU A 405 -16.33 8.31 -4.43
N PRO A 406 -17.12 7.68 -5.34
CA PRO A 406 -18.55 7.49 -5.15
C PRO A 406 -18.83 6.73 -3.84
N PRO A 407 -19.83 7.13 -3.03
CA PRO A 407 -20.14 6.48 -1.75
C PRO A 407 -20.44 4.97 -1.84
N GLU A 408 -20.95 4.52 -2.98
CA GLU A 408 -21.33 3.14 -3.26
C GLU A 408 -20.18 2.25 -3.74
N LEU A 409 -19.03 2.85 -4.08
CA LEU A 409 -17.88 2.10 -4.58
C LEU A 409 -17.11 1.48 -3.42
N ASP A 410 -17.05 0.14 -3.37
CA ASP A 410 -16.23 -0.60 -2.40
C ASP A 410 -14.75 -0.59 -2.80
N PHE A 411 -14.14 0.60 -2.82
CA PHE A 411 -12.74 0.79 -3.22
C PHE A 411 -11.77 0.01 -2.36
N ALA A 412 -11.97 0.01 -1.04
CA ALA A 412 -11.16 -0.77 -0.11
C ALA A 412 -11.26 -2.29 -0.37
N GLY A 413 -12.43 -2.79 -0.77
CA GLY A 413 -12.62 -4.20 -1.14
C GLY A 413 -12.00 -4.59 -2.49
N MET A 414 -11.57 -3.63 -3.31
CA MET A 414 -10.96 -3.88 -4.63
C MET A 414 -9.44 -4.09 -4.58
N PHE A 415 -8.77 -3.74 -3.48
CA PHE A 415 -7.35 -4.09 -3.29
C PHE A 415 -7.15 -5.60 -3.46
N HIS A 416 -6.31 -5.98 -4.43
CA HIS A 416 -6.07 -7.36 -4.88
C HIS A 416 -7.32 -8.12 -5.37
N GLY A 417 -8.46 -7.44 -5.46
CA GLY A 417 -9.73 -7.99 -5.87
C GLY A 417 -9.84 -8.20 -7.38
N VAL A 418 -10.93 -8.84 -7.78
CA VAL A 418 -11.37 -8.91 -9.19
C VAL A 418 -12.11 -7.62 -9.53
N ASP A 419 -12.10 -7.22 -10.80
CA ASP A 419 -12.86 -6.08 -11.31
C ASP A 419 -12.45 -4.72 -10.70
N GLU A 420 -11.16 -4.62 -10.38
CA GLU A 420 -10.52 -3.37 -9.96
C GLU A 420 -10.74 -2.26 -10.99
N ARG A 421 -11.12 -1.08 -10.50
CA ARG A 421 -11.42 0.07 -11.33
C ARG A 421 -11.37 1.37 -10.54
N VAL A 422 -11.06 2.46 -11.24
CA VAL A 422 -11.01 3.81 -10.68
C VAL A 422 -11.96 4.74 -11.42
N PRO A 423 -12.74 5.58 -10.72
CA PRO A 423 -13.57 6.59 -11.36
C PRO A 423 -12.74 7.58 -12.17
N LEU A 424 -13.16 7.87 -13.41
CA LEU A 424 -12.44 8.83 -14.26
C LEU A 424 -12.38 10.23 -13.63
N ASP A 425 -13.46 10.65 -12.98
CA ASP A 425 -13.50 11.93 -12.27
C ASP A 425 -12.68 11.91 -10.98
N GLY A 426 -12.47 10.72 -10.39
CA GLY A 426 -11.54 10.50 -9.29
C GLY A 426 -10.10 10.79 -9.69
N LEU A 427 -9.66 10.26 -10.85
CA LEU A 427 -8.32 10.53 -11.40
C LEU A 427 -8.11 12.04 -11.66
N ARG A 428 -9.10 12.71 -12.26
CA ARG A 428 -9.03 14.16 -12.51
C ARG A 428 -9.00 14.95 -11.21
N PHE A 429 -9.81 14.56 -10.22
CA PHE A 429 -9.78 15.15 -8.89
C PHE A 429 -8.40 15.02 -8.24
N GLY A 430 -7.80 13.83 -8.28
CA GLY A 430 -6.49 13.60 -7.69
C GLY A 430 -5.38 14.40 -8.35
N VAL A 431 -5.42 14.59 -9.68
CA VAL A 431 -4.52 15.53 -10.38
C VAL A 431 -4.62 16.94 -9.82
N ARG A 432 -5.84 17.48 -9.66
CA ARG A 432 -6.04 18.83 -9.12
C ARG A 432 -5.55 18.95 -7.67
N VAL A 433 -5.81 17.93 -6.85
CA VAL A 433 -5.34 17.90 -5.46
C VAL A 433 -3.81 17.81 -5.40
N LEU A 434 -3.18 16.91 -6.16
CA LEU A 434 -1.72 16.75 -6.18
C LEU A 434 -1.01 18.01 -6.70
N ASP A 435 -1.53 18.65 -7.75
CA ASP A 435 -0.94 19.89 -8.28
C ASP A 435 -0.96 21.01 -7.22
N ARG A 436 -2.09 21.17 -6.52
CA ARG A 436 -2.20 22.14 -5.41
C ARG A 436 -1.37 21.73 -4.20
N PHE A 437 -1.29 20.45 -3.89
CA PHE A 437 -0.47 19.95 -2.80
C PHE A 437 1.00 20.30 -3.02
N ILE A 438 1.51 20.09 -4.24
CA ILE A 438 2.89 20.46 -4.60
C ILE A 438 3.16 21.96 -4.40
N ASP A 439 2.19 22.84 -4.70
CA ASP A 439 2.34 24.29 -4.47
C ASP A 439 2.48 24.66 -2.98
N ASN A 440 1.96 23.82 -2.07
CA ASN A 440 1.87 24.11 -0.64
C ASN A 440 2.82 23.27 0.24
N ALA A 441 3.38 22.18 -0.30
CA ALA A 441 4.28 21.26 0.39
C ALA A 441 5.67 21.84 0.64
#